data_AF-A0A015MAL6-F1
#
_entry.id   AF-A0A015MAL6-F1
#
_cell.length_a   1.000
_cell.length_b   1.000
_cell.length_c   1.000
_cell.angle_alpha   90.00
_cell.angle_beta   90.00
_cell.angle_gamma   90.00
#
_symmetry.space_group_name_H-M   'P 1'
#
loop_
_entity.id
_entity.type
_entity.pdbx_description
1 polymer ?
#
loop_
_entity_poly.entity_id
_entity_poly.type
_entity_poly.pdbx_seq_one_letter_code
_entity_poly.pdbx_strand_id
1 'polypeptide(L)' 'MIQEIVPRFRKLTKEMLADIEKYVVQGWMDSTSIYTLLKHDYPNQPIHKKDLYNAVYQFWQKHNPGDGDASQMLQLLMD' A
#
# COMPACT_ATOMS: atom_id res chain seq x y z
N MET A 1 27.08 -22.41 13.56
CA MET A 1 26.62 -22.21 12.16
C MET A 1 25.13 -21.94 12.21
N ILE A 2 24.74 -20.67 12.37
CA ILE A 2 23.33 -20.28 12.26
C ILE A 2 23.05 -20.29 10.76
N GLN A 3 22.21 -21.22 10.31
CA GLN A 3 21.72 -21.19 8.95
C GLN A 3 20.97 -19.88 8.78
N GLU A 4 21.57 -18.98 7.99
CA GLU A 4 20.92 -17.78 7.48
C GLU A 4 19.73 -18.26 6.64
N ILE A 5 18.57 -18.43 7.28
CA ILE A 5 17.30 -18.56 6.59
C ILE A 5 17.06 -17.19 6.00
N VAL A 6 17.62 -16.96 4.82
CA VAL A 6 17.32 -15.79 3.99
C VAL A 6 15.79 -15.66 3.97
N PRO A 7 15.22 -14.54 4.46
CA PRO A 7 13.79 -14.34 4.35
C PRO A 7 13.52 -14.16 2.87
N ARG A 8 13.07 -15.23 2.21
CA ARG A 8 12.76 -15.28 0.77
C ARG A 8 11.68 -14.27 0.34
N PHE A 9 11.14 -13.53 1.30
CA PHE A 9 10.21 -12.42 1.13
C PHE A 9 10.79 -11.24 1.90
N ARG A 10 11.68 -10.49 1.26
CA ARG A 10 12.11 -9.18 1.77
C ARG A 10 10.88 -8.27 1.70
N LYS A 11 10.16 -8.20 2.82
CA LYS A 11 9.01 -7.32 3.03
C LYS A 11 9.46 -5.87 2.79
N LEU A 12 8.59 -5.07 2.17
CA LEU A 12 8.75 -3.62 2.05
C LEU A 12 9.25 -3.04 3.38
N THR A 13 10.28 -2.19 3.32
CA THR A 13 10.81 -1.56 4.54
C THR A 13 9.76 -0.63 5.14
N LYS A 14 9.94 -0.24 6.41
CA LYS A 14 9.04 0.71 7.06
C LYS A 14 9.00 2.05 6.31
N GLU A 15 10.13 2.47 5.76
CA GLU A 15 10.24 3.70 4.95
C GLU A 15 9.43 3.56 3.65
N MET A 16 9.60 2.44 2.92
CA MET A 16 8.83 2.18 1.71
C MET A 16 7.32 2.14 2.00
N LEU A 17 6.89 1.59 3.13
CA LEU A 17 5.48 1.58 3.53
C LEU A 17 4.95 2.99 3.81
N ALA A 18 5.75 3.84 4.46
CA ALA A 18 5.38 5.23 4.71
C ALA A 18 5.24 6.03 3.40
N ASP A 19 6.15 5.81 2.45
CA ASP A 19 6.08 6.43 1.14
C ASP A 19 4.90 5.91 0.31
N ILE A 20 4.62 4.61 0.34
CA ILE A 20 3.41 4.05 -0.30
C ILE A 20 2.15 4.67 0.28
N GLU A 21 2.03 4.79 1.61
CA GLU A 21 0.86 5.43 2.24
C GLU A 21 0.73 6.88 1.76
N LYS A 22 1.83 7.63 1.74
CA LYS A 22 1.86 9.01 1.23
C LYS A 22 1.40 9.09 -0.23
N TYR A 23 1.91 8.24 -1.11
CA TYR A 23 1.56 8.27 -2.53
C TYR A 23 0.11 7.84 -2.80
N VAL A 24 -0.42 6.89 -2.03
CA VAL A 24 -1.82 6.46 -2.16
C VAL A 24 -2.78 7.53 -1.66
N VAL A 25 -2.52 8.10 -0.47
CA VAL A 25 -3.48 8.99 0.21
C VAL A 25 -3.39 10.42 -0.29
N GLN A 26 -2.17 10.93 -0.48
CA GLN A 26 -1.95 12.32 -0.90
C GLN A 26 -1.78 12.42 -2.41
N GLY A 27 -1.09 11.45 -3.01
CA GLY A 27 -0.77 11.46 -4.43
C GLY A 27 -1.85 10.89 -5.34
N TRP A 28 -2.81 10.12 -4.80
CA TRP A 28 -3.81 9.37 -5.58
C TRP A 28 -3.17 8.57 -6.72
N MET A 29 -1.96 8.07 -6.48
CA MET A 29 -1.14 7.45 -7.51
C MET A 29 -1.53 5.99 -7.71
N ASP A 30 -1.48 5.55 -8.97
CA ASP A 30 -1.63 4.15 -9.28
C ASP A 30 -0.38 3.34 -8.87
N SER A 31 -0.58 2.04 -8.70
CA SER A 31 0.48 1.11 -8.30
C SER A 31 1.70 1.06 -9.24
N THR A 32 1.54 1.38 -10.53
CA THR A 32 2.64 1.40 -11.51
C THR A 32 3.51 2.62 -11.31
N SER A 33 2.88 3.78 -11.08
CA SER A 33 3.56 5.02 -10.74
C SER A 33 4.34 4.87 -9.43
N ILE A 34 3.70 4.30 -8.40
CA ILE A 34 4.33 4.01 -7.11
C ILE A 34 5.50 3.03 -7.26
N TYR A 35 5.35 1.96 -8.05
CA TYR A 35 6.45 1.02 -8.31
C TYR A 35 7.67 1.72 -8.91
N THR A 36 7.44 2.62 -9.86
CA THR A 36 8.51 3.35 -10.55
C THR A 36 9.26 4.25 -9.60
N LEU A 37 8.54 4.99 -8.73
CA LEU A 37 9.14 5.85 -7.70
C LEU A 37 9.96 5.03 -6.69
N LEU A 38 9.38 3.96 -6.15
CA LEU A 38 10.10 3.12 -5.19
C LEU A 38 11.34 2.48 -5.80
N LYS A 39 11.32 2.10 -7.08
CA LYS A 39 12.49 1.54 -7.76
C LYS A 39 13.60 2.58 -7.94
N HIS A 40 13.23 3.85 -8.14
CA HIS A 40 14.17 4.96 -8.21
C HIS A 40 14.79 5.26 -6.83
N ASP A 41 13.95 5.35 -5.78
CA ASP A 41 14.37 5.78 -4.45
C ASP A 41 15.05 4.66 -3.65
N TYR A 42 14.73 3.39 -3.96
CA TYR A 42 15.27 2.20 -3.31
C TYR A 42 15.89 1.21 -4.31
N PRO A 43 16.94 1.60 -5.08
CA PRO A 43 17.46 0.81 -6.19
C PRO A 43 18.04 -0.55 -5.77
N ASN A 44 18.45 -0.70 -4.51
CA ASN A 44 19.04 -1.92 -3.97
C ASN A 44 18.06 -2.78 -3.16
N GLN A 45 16.81 -2.32 -2.99
CA GLN A 45 15.78 -3.07 -2.28
C GLN A 45 14.93 -3.87 -3.26
N PRO A 46 14.72 -5.17 -3.04
CA PRO A 46 13.79 -5.93 -3.87
C PRO A 46 12.37 -5.47 -3.61
N ILE A 47 11.66 -5.16 -4.68
CA ILE A 47 10.25 -4.77 -4.66
C ILE A 47 9.45 -5.85 -5.36
N HIS A 48 8.83 -6.74 -4.60
CA HIS A 48 7.91 -7.71 -5.16
C HIS A 48 6.58 -7.02 -5.47
N LYS A 49 6.17 -7.06 -6.74
CA LYS A 49 4.92 -6.43 -7.20
C LYS A 49 3.71 -6.85 -6.37
N LYS A 50 3.62 -8.13 -5.98
CA LYS A 50 2.54 -8.65 -5.13
C LYS A 50 2.47 -7.93 -3.77
N ASP A 51 3.61 -7.73 -3.12
CA ASP A 51 3.67 -7.05 -1.83
C ASP A 51 3.31 -5.57 -1.97
N LEU A 52 3.76 -4.93 -3.06
CA LEU A 52 3.37 -3.56 -3.39
C LEU A 52 1.86 -3.43 -3.64
N TYR A 53 1.27 -4.26 -4.49
CA TYR A 53 -0.17 -4.23 -4.76
C TYR A 53 -0.98 -4.44 -3.48
N ASN A 54 -0.57 -5.39 -2.65
CA ASN A 54 -1.21 -5.63 -1.36
C ASN A 54 -1.11 -4.39 -0.46
N ALA A 55 0.05 -3.75 -0.35
CA ALA A 55 0.22 -2.54 0.45
C ALA A 55 -0.65 -1.38 -0.07
N VAL A 56 -0.62 -1.12 -1.38
CA VAL A 56 -1.42 -0.08 -2.03
C VAL A 56 -2.91 -0.29 -1.76
N TYR A 57 -3.40 -1.52 -1.93
CA TYR A 57 -4.80 -1.86 -1.70
C TYR A 57 -5.21 -1.65 -0.23
N GLN A 58 -4.38 -2.08 0.71
CA GLN A 58 -4.63 -1.91 2.14
C GLN A 58 -4.70 -0.43 2.55
N PHE A 59 -3.77 0.40 2.06
CA PHE A 59 -3.81 1.84 2.30
C PHE A 59 -5.01 2.50 1.62
N TRP A 60 -5.36 2.10 0.40
CA TRP A 60 -6.54 2.62 -0.28
C TRP A 60 -7.82 2.31 0.52
N GLN A 61 -8.01 1.08 0.99
CA GLN A 61 -9.17 0.70 1.81
C GLN A 61 -9.23 1.44 3.15
N LYS A 62 -8.11 1.58 3.84
CA LYS A 62 -8.04 2.26 5.14
C LYS A 62 -8.50 3.72 5.04
N HIS A 63 -8.19 4.38 3.92
CA HIS A 63 -8.47 5.80 3.71
C HIS A 63 -9.71 6.07 2.85
N ASN A 64 -10.20 5.07 2.13
CA ASN A 64 -11.49 5.07 1.45
C ASN A 64 -12.29 3.84 1.91
N PRO A 65 -12.84 3.85 3.15
CA PRO A 65 -13.68 2.78 3.64
C PRO A 65 -15.03 2.85 2.90
N GLY A 66 -15.06 2.33 1.68
CA GLY A 66 -16.30 2.05 0.98
C GLY A 66 -17.23 1.27 1.91
N ASP A 67 -18.46 1.75 2.01
CA ASP A 67 -19.62 1.25 2.78
C ASP A 67 -19.85 1.77 4.20
N GLY A 68 -19.03 2.67 4.74
CA GLY A 68 -19.43 3.45 5.92
C GLY A 68 -20.46 4.52 5.58
N ASP A 69 -20.13 5.37 4.61
CA ASP A 69 -20.89 6.58 4.32
C ASP A 69 -22.16 6.29 3.49
N ALA A 70 -22.06 5.55 2.38
CA ALA A 70 -23.21 5.30 1.51
C ALA A 70 -24.36 4.55 2.20
N SER A 71 -24.04 3.51 2.99
CA SER A 71 -25.01 2.72 3.75
C SER A 71 -25.66 3.52 4.88
N GLN A 72 -24.88 4.37 5.57
CA GLN A 72 -25.38 5.26 6.62
C GLN A 72 -26.19 6.43 6.04
N MET A 73 -25.78 7.00 4.91
CA MET A 73 -26.52 8.03 4.20
C MET A 73 -27.84 7.49 3.64
N LEU A 74 -27.86 6.24 3.16
CA LEU A 74 -29.09 5.56 2.75
C LEU A 74 -30.04 5.34 3.94
N GLN A 75 -29.53 4.93 5.11
CA GLN A 75 -30.33 4.84 6.33
C GLN A 75 -30.90 6.20 6.75
N LEU A 76 -30.09 7.27 6.70
CA LEU A 76 -30.52 8.63 7.05
C LEU A 76 -31.57 9.22 6.08
N LEU A 77 -31.64 8.73 4.85
CA LEU A 77 -32.65 9.10 3.85
C LEU A 77 -33.95 8.28 3.95
N MET A 78 -33.89 7.13 4.62
CA MET A 78 -35.03 6.22 4.82
C MET A 78 -35.77 6.46 6.14
N ASP A 79 -35.21 7.29 7.03
CA ASP A 79 -35.85 7.86 8.23
C ASP A 79 -36.48 9.23 7.93
#